data_AF-A0A3M6GZA7-F1
#
_entry.id   AF-A0A3M6GZA7-F1
#
_cell.length_a   1.000
_cell.length_b   1.000
_cell.length_c   1.000
_cell.angle_alpha   90.00
_cell.angle_beta   90.00
_cell.angle_gamma   90.00
#
_symmetry.space_group_name_H-M   'P 1'
#
loop_
_entity.id
_entity.type
_entity.pdbx_description
1 polymer ?
#
loop_
_entity_poly.entity_id
_entity_poly.type
_entity_poly.pdbx_seq_one_letter_code
_entity_poly.pdbx_strand_id
1 'polypeptide(L)' 'MVSSELAEVLGVSDRVLVIGEGQLRGDFINHELTQEQVLAAALSHPDAPDNNARKTA' A
#
# COMPACT_ATOMS: atom_id res chain seq x y z
N MET A 1 16.57 -3.65 0.67
CA MET A 1 16.68 -3.34 -0.77
C MET A 1 16.14 -1.95 -1.00
N VAL A 2 16.69 -1.18 -1.93
CA VAL A 2 16.13 0.12 -2.33
C VAL A 2 15.98 0.07 -3.84
N SER A 3 14.78 0.36 -4.32
CA SER A 3 14.47 0.43 -5.74
C SER A 3 13.61 1.66 -6.01
N SER A 4 13.71 2.19 -7.22
CA SER A 4 12.91 3.31 -7.72
C SER A 4 11.68 2.85 -8.50
N GLU A 5 11.57 1.55 -8.80
CA GLU A 5 10.48 0.96 -9.58
C GLU A 5 9.50 0.25 -8.65
N LEU A 6 8.28 0.80 -8.52
CA LEU A 6 7.29 0.28 -7.59
C LEU A 6 6.94 -1.20 -7.85
N ALA A 7 6.89 -1.61 -9.12
CA ALA A 7 6.64 -3.00 -9.50
C ALA A 7 7.74 -3.96 -9.00
N GLU A 8 9.00 -3.53 -8.95
CA GLU A 8 10.10 -4.33 -8.41
C GLU A 8 9.94 -4.50 -6.89
N VAL A 9 9.63 -3.42 -6.17
CA VAL A 9 9.42 -3.47 -4.71
C VAL A 9 8.24 -4.38 -4.38
N LEU A 10 7.15 -4.29 -5.14
CA LEU A 10 6.00 -5.19 -5.04
C LEU A 10 6.35 -6.65 -5.38
N GLY A 11 7.29 -6.91 -6.28
CA GLY A 11 7.70 -8.27 -6.60
C GLY A 11 8.43 -9.00 -5.46
N VAL A 12 9.02 -8.26 -4.52
CA VAL A 12 9.89 -8.82 -3.47
C VAL A 12 9.38 -8.63 -2.04
N SER A 13 8.35 -7.81 -1.83
CA SER A 13 7.89 -7.43 -0.49
C SER A 13 6.69 -8.26 -0.07
N ASP A 14 6.67 -8.77 1.16
CA ASP A 14 5.47 -9.45 1.71
C ASP A 14 4.40 -8.46 2.20
N ARG A 15 4.81 -7.26 2.60
CA ARG A 15 3.97 -6.18 3.10
C ARG A 15 4.41 -4.83 2.55
N VAL A 16 3.45 -3.93 2.36
CA VAL A 16 3.67 -2.58 1.84
C VAL A 16 3.03 -1.57 2.77
N LEU A 17 3.85 -0.67 3.30
CA LEU A 17 3.44 0.45 4.13
C LEU A 17 3.63 1.74 3.34
N VAL A 18 2.56 2.52 3.21
CA VAL A 18 2.60 3.81 2.50
C VAL A 18 2.68 4.92 3.52
N ILE A 19 3.71 5.76 3.43
CA ILE A 19 3.92 6.89 4.32
C ILE A 19 3.85 8.17 3.52
N GLY A 20 3.10 9.15 4.01
CA GLY A 20 3.03 10.49 3.45
C GLY A 20 2.82 11.52 4.55
N GLU A 21 3.57 12.63 4.48
CA GLU A 21 3.54 13.71 5.49
C GLU A 21 3.82 13.21 6.92
N GLY A 22 4.70 12.21 7.04
CA GLY A 22 5.07 11.62 8.33
C GLY A 22 3.97 10.75 8.97
N GLN A 23 2.88 10.46 8.26
CA GLN A 23 1.80 9.59 8.72
C GLN A 23 1.73 8.31 7.88
N LEU A 24 1.29 7.22 8.51
CA LEU A 24 0.95 5.99 7.81
C LEU A 24 -0.38 6.19 7.07
N ARG A 25 -0.34 6.11 5.74
CA ARG A 25 -1.49 6.28 4.84
C ARG A 25 -2.07 4.95 4.34
N GLY A 26 -1.32 3.86 4.48
CA GLY A 26 -1.83 2.53 4.15
C GLY A 26 -0.93 1.40 4.65
N ASP A 27 -1.55 0.29 5.01
CA ASP A 27 -0.91 -0.97 5.40
C ASP A 27 -1.53 -2.10 4.59
N PHE A 28 -0.74 -2.71 3.71
CA PHE A 28 -1.19 -3.71 2.78
C PHE A 28 -0.38 -5.00 2.93
N ILE A 29 -1.09 -6.13 2.94
CA ILE A 29 -0.49 -7.43 2.68
C ILE A 29 -0.35 -7.59 1.16
N ASN A 30 0.83 -7.97 0.69
CA ASN A 30 1.10 -8.10 -0.73
C ASN A 30 0.64 -9.44 -1.29
N HIS A 31 -0.68 -9.63 -1.30
CA HIS A 31 -1.34 -10.79 -1.89
C HIS A 31 -2.20 -10.31 -3.05
N GLU A 32 -1.59 -10.16 -4.23
CA GLU A 32 -2.17 -9.54 -5.44
C GLU A 32 -2.36 -8.01 -5.34
N LEU A 33 -1.51 -7.34 -4.57
CA LEU A 33 -1.51 -5.88 -4.45
C LEU A 33 -1.04 -5.24 -5.76
N THR A 34 -1.86 -4.35 -6.33
CA THR A 34 -1.51 -3.64 -7.56
C THR A 34 -0.85 -2.28 -7.28
N GLN A 35 -0.11 -1.80 -8.27
CA GLN A 35 0.51 -0.47 -8.22
C GLN A 35 -0.53 0.64 -8.04
N GLU A 36 -1.69 0.54 -8.67
CA GLU A 36 -2.78 1.51 -8.56
C GLU A 36 -3.32 1.61 -7.14
N GLN A 37 -3.43 0.48 -6.42
CA GLN A 37 -3.89 0.47 -5.03
C GLN A 37 -2.90 1.19 -4.10
N VAL A 38 -1.59 0.97 -4.30
CA VAL A 38 -0.54 1.66 -3.54
C VAL A 38 -0.53 3.16 -3.86
N LEU A 39 -0.64 3.52 -5.13
CA LEU A 39 -0.66 4.92 -5.56
C LEU A 39 -1.91 5.64 -5.04
N ALA A 40 -3.07 4.98 -5.06
CA ALA A 40 -4.30 5.50 -4.48
C ALA A 40 -4.11 5.79 -2.99
N ALA A 41 -3.50 4.87 -2.22
CA ALA A 41 -3.21 5.09 -0.81
C ALA A 41 -2.22 6.24 -0.55
N ALA A 42 -1.25 6.45 -1.45
CA ALA A 42 -0.31 7.57 -1.34
C ALA A 42 -1.02 8.93 -1.54
N LEU A 43 -1.98 8.97 -2.46
CA LEU A 43 -2.74 10.17 -2.82
C LEU A 43 -3.94 10.43 -1.90
N SER A 44 -4.54 9.37 -1.33
CA SER A 44 -5.64 9.47 -0.38
C SER A 44 -5.18 10.06 0.96
N HIS A 45 -6.02 10.91 1.53
CA HIS A 45 -5.84 11.39 2.89
C HIS A 45 -6.33 10.34 3.90
N PRO A 46 -5.72 10.23 5.08
CA PRO A 46 -6.00 9.19 6.08
C PRO A 46 -7.43 9.24 6.66
N ASP A 47 -8.25 10.24 6.33
CA ASP A 47 -9.65 10.33 6.74
C ASP A 47 -10.62 9.47 5.90
N ALA A 48 -10.11 8.75 4.89
CA ALA A 48 -10.92 7.80 4.12
C ALA A 48 -11.03 6.45 4.87
N PRO A 49 -12.25 5.93 5.12
CA PRO A 49 -12.43 4.69 5.87
C PRO A 49 -11.77 3.51 5.14
N ASP A 50 -10.82 2.88 5.82
CA ASP A 50 -10.11 1.68 5.38
C ASP A 50 -11.11 0.53 5.13
N ASN A 51 -11.37 0.27 3.84
CA ASN A 51 -12.35 -0.73 3.39
C ASN A 51 -11.67 -2.09 3.08
N ASN A 52 -10.39 -2.29 3.39
CA ASN A 52 -9.66 -3.51 3.00
C ASN A 52 -9.65 -4.61 4.07
N ALA A 53 -10.23 -4.37 5.25
CA ALA A 53 -10.27 -5.34 6.35
C ALA A 53 -11.39 -6.41 6.27
N ARG A 54 -12.06 -6.63 5.13
CA ARG A 54 -13.24 -7.51 5.05
C ARG A 54 -13.17 -8.72 4.10
N LYS A 55 -12.04 -9.04 3.47
CA LYS A 55 -11.97 -10.18 2.51
C LYS A 55 -11.39 -11.49 3.06
N THR A 56 -11.57 -11.76 4.36
CA THR A 56 -11.23 -13.04 5.02
C THR A 56 -12.44 -13.74 5.65
N ALA A 57 -13.47 -14.00 4.83
CA ALA A 57 -14.50 -15.00 5.11
C ALA A 57 -15.03 -15.60 3.80
#